data_AF-A0AA41UL21-F1
#
_entry.id   AF-A0AA41UL21-F1
#
_cell.length_a   1.000
_cell.length_b   1.000
_cell.length_c   1.000
_cell.angle_alpha   90.00
_cell.angle_beta   90.00
_cell.angle_gamma   90.00
#
_symmetry.space_group_name_H-M   'P 1'
#
loop_
_entity.id
_entity.type
_entity.pdbx_description
1 polymer ?
#
loop_
_entity_poly.entity_id
_entity_poly.type
_entity_poly.pdbx_seq_one_letter_code
_entity_poly.pdbx_strand_id
1 'polypeptide(L)' 'MNQYLPTSKFAESLGVKNDSVRRGLCVKGHYLGVRPVKLPNGRLMWPAKAVEQLLQLEKE' A
#
# COMPACT_ATOMS: atom_id res chain seq x y z
N MET A 1 12.90 -2.14 12.51
CA MET A 1 11.50 -2.04 12.03
C MET A 1 11.47 -1.45 10.63
N ASN A 2 11.10 -2.20 9.60
CA ASN A 2 10.94 -1.65 8.25
C ASN A 2 9.72 -0.72 8.21
N GLN A 3 9.96 0.59 8.12
CA GLN A 3 8.90 1.60 8.07
C GLN A 3 8.10 1.54 6.75
N TYR A 4 8.67 0.94 5.71
CA TYR A 4 8.08 0.87 4.38
C TYR A 4 8.17 -0.53 3.76
N LEU A 5 7.16 -0.88 2.97
CA LEU A 5 6.94 -2.17 2.31
C LEU A 5 6.88 -1.98 0.79
N PRO A 6 7.42 -2.89 -0.02
CA PRO A 6 7.17 -2.87 -1.45
C PRO A 6 5.70 -3.14 -1.75
N THR A 7 5.25 -2.77 -2.95
CA THR A 7 3.86 -2.99 -3.40
C THR A 7 3.42 -4.45 -3.30
N SER A 8 4.35 -5.39 -3.52
CA SER A 8 4.07 -6.83 -3.37
C SER A 8 3.69 -7.22 -1.95
N LYS A 9 4.48 -6.79 -0.96
CA LYS A 9 4.20 -7.07 0.46
C LYS A 9 2.94 -6.36 0.94
N PHE A 10 2.73 -5.12 0.50
CA PHE A 10 1.51 -4.38 0.82
C PHE A 10 0.26 -5.08 0.29
N ALA A 11 0.30 -5.57 -0.95
CA ALA A 11 -0.81 -6.30 -1.56
C ALA A 11 -1.04 -7.66 -0.88
N GLU A 12 0.04 -8.39 -0.56
CA GLU A 12 0.00 -9.66 0.18
C GLU A 12 -0.66 -9.49 1.55
N SER A 13 -0.30 -8.45 2.30
CA SER A 13 -0.91 -8.16 3.62
C SER A 13 -2.40 -7.82 3.54
N LEU A 14 -2.87 -7.28 2.41
CA LEU A 14 -4.28 -6.97 2.18
C LEU A 14 -5.03 -8.10 1.44
N GLY A 15 -4.36 -9.20 1.08
CA GLY A 15 -4.97 -10.29 0.32
C GLY A 15 -5.39 -9.93 -1.11
N VAL A 16 -4.80 -8.89 -1.70
CA VAL A 16 -5.16 -8.38 -3.04
C VAL A 16 -4.04 -8.62 -4.06
N LYS A 17 -4.37 -8.51 -5.35
CA LYS A 17 -3.37 -8.55 -6.42
C LYS A 17 -2.60 -7.23 -6.50
N ASN A 18 -1.30 -7.33 -6.79
CA ASN A 18 -0.42 -6.17 -7.01
C ASN A 18 -0.98 -5.19 -8.05
N ASP A 19 -1.58 -5.71 -9.12
CA ASP A 19 -2.21 -4.91 -10.17
C ASP A 19 -3.40 -4.09 -9.68
N SER A 20 -4.19 -4.62 -8.74
CA SER A 20 -5.30 -3.88 -8.14
C SER A 20 -4.80 -2.66 -7.36
N VAL A 21 -3.71 -2.83 -6.59
CA VAL A 21 -3.07 -1.73 -5.85
C VAL A 21 -2.55 -0.67 -6.80
N ARG A 22 -1.84 -1.09 -7.86
CA ARG A 22 -1.31 -0.18 -8.89
C ARG A 22 -2.44 0.54 -9.64
N ARG A 23 -3.51 -0.17 -10.00
CA ARG A 23 -4.68 0.41 -10.67
C ARG A 23 -5.35 1.45 -9.80
N GLY A 24 -5.59 1.15 -8.52
CA GLY A 24 -6.19 2.13 -7.59
C GLY A 24 -5.31 3.36 -7.42
N LEU A 25 -3.99 3.18 -7.32
CA LEU A 25 -3.05 4.31 -7.32
C LEU A 25 -3.12 5.15 -8.60
N CYS A 26 -3.15 4.53 -9.78
CA CYS A 26 -3.23 5.28 -11.05
C CYS A 26 -4.57 6.00 -11.23
N VAL A 27 -5.68 5.39 -10.80
CA VAL A 27 -7.03 5.94 -11.01
C VAL A 27 -7.38 7.00 -9.96
N LYS A 28 -7.05 6.77 -8.68
CA LYS A 28 -7.42 7.64 -7.56
C LYS A 28 -6.27 8.49 -7.02
N GLY A 29 -5.03 8.24 -7.47
CA GLY A 29 -3.82 8.87 -6.92
C GLY A 29 -3.41 8.33 -5.53
N HIS A 30 -4.18 7.38 -4.99
CA HIS A 30 -3.95 6.74 -3.70
C HIS A 30 -4.67 5.38 -3.68
N TYR A 31 -4.26 4.47 -2.81
CA TYR A 31 -4.95 3.20 -2.61
C TYR A 31 -5.45 3.11 -1.17
N LEU A 32 -6.77 3.05 -0.99
CA LEU A 32 -7.41 3.00 0.34
C LEU A 32 -6.91 4.11 1.29
N GLY A 33 -6.83 5.35 0.81
CA GLY A 33 -6.27 6.49 1.58
C GLY A 33 -4.74 6.49 1.74
N VAL A 34 -4.04 5.43 1.32
CA VAL A 34 -2.58 5.32 1.47
C VAL A 34 -1.86 5.83 0.23
N ARG A 35 -0.80 6.62 0.45
CA ARG A 35 0.08 7.14 -0.61
C ARG A 35 1.45 6.48 -0.55
N PRO A 36 1.95 5.92 -1.66
CA PRO A 36 3.29 5.37 -1.70
C PRO A 36 4.33 6.49 -1.84
N VAL A 37 5.54 6.21 -1.34
CA VAL A 37 6.74 7.00 -1.58
C VAL A 37 7.44 6.45 -2.82
N LYS A 38 7.70 7.33 -3.79
CA LYS A 38 8.45 6.98 -4.99
C LYS A 38 9.94 7.12 -4.71
N LEU A 39 10.68 6.02 -4.82
CA LEU A 39 12.13 6.01 -4.71
C LEU A 39 12.81 6.46 -6.02
N PRO A 40 14.07 6.92 -5.96
CA PRO A 40 14.83 7.29 -7.17
C PRO A 40 15.06 6.11 -8.12
N ASN A 41 14.97 4.87 -7.64
CA ASN A 41 15.03 3.65 -8.47
C ASN A 41 13.68 3.31 -9.16
N GLY A 42 12.68 4.17 -9.06
CA GLY A 42 11.35 3.97 -9.66
C GLY A 42 10.43 3.02 -8.90
N ARG A 43 10.86 2.44 -7.77
CA ARG A 43 10.00 1.58 -6.95
C ARG A 43 9.06 2.40 -6.06
N LEU A 44 7.89 1.82 -5.80
CA LEU A 44 6.88 2.39 -4.90
C LEU A 44 6.94 1.68 -3.55
N MET A 45 7.14 2.46 -2.50
CA MET A 45 7.20 1.99 -1.12
C MET A 45 5.99 2.47 -0.34
N TRP A 46 5.28 1.54 0.27
CA TRP A 46 4.06 1.77 1.04
C TRP A 46 4.37 1.79 2.53
N PRO A 47 3.84 2.74 3.31
CA PRO A 47 4.06 2.75 4.75
C PRO A 47 3.43 1.53 5.42
N ALA A 48 4.21 0.79 6.22
CA ALA A 48 3.72 -0.44 6.88
C ALA A 48 2.57 -0.16 7.85
N LYS A 49 2.65 0.96 8.60
CA LYS A 49 1.60 1.42 9.50
C LYS A 49 0.24 1.62 8.83
N ALA A 50 0.23 1.95 7.55
CA ALA A 50 -1.03 2.17 6.86
C ALA A 50 -1.79 0.86 6.61
N VAL A 51 -1.07 -0.27 6.44
CA VAL A 51 -1.70 -1.60 6.40
C VAL A 51 -2.36 -1.92 7.75
N GLU A 52 -1.65 -1.66 8.85
CA GLU A 52 -2.16 -1.87 10.21
C GLU A 52 -3.43 -1.03 10.46
N GLN A 53 -3.42 0.25 10.06
CA GLN A 53 -4.60 1.11 10.17
C GLN A 53 -5.76 0.59 9.32
N LEU A 54 -5.51 0.12 8.09
CA LEU A 54 -6.56 -0.43 7.23
C LEU A 54 -7.19 -1.70 7.82
N LEU A 55 -6.38 -2.59 8.38
CA LEU A 55 -6.87 -3.82 9.02
C LEU A 55 -7.52 -3.57 10.38
N GLN A 56 -7.17 -2.48 11.07
CA GLN A 56 -7.83 -2.07 12.31
C GLN A 56 -9.21 -1.45 12.06
N LEU A 57 -9.44 -0.83 10.91
CA LEU A 57 -10.71 -0.19 10.55
C LEU A 57 -11.88 -1.16 10.30
N GLU A 58 -11.65 -2.49 10.33
CA GLU A 58 -12.73 -3.51 10.22
C GLU A 58 -13.27 -3.98 11.58
N LYS A 59 -12.83 -3.39 12.70
CA LYS A 59 -13.40 -3.64 14.02
C LYS A 59 -14.31 -2.49 14.47
N GLU A 60 -15.47 -2.35 13.85
CA GLU A 60 -16.63 -1.63 14.41
C GLU A 60 -17.95 -2.26 13.97
#